data_AF-A0A7X1U160-F1
#
_entry.id   AF-A0A7X1U160-F1
#
_cell.length_a   1.000
_cell.length_b   1.000
_cell.length_c   1.000
_cell.angle_alpha   90.00
_cell.angle_beta   90.00
_cell.angle_gamma   90.00
#
_symmetry.space_group_name_H-M   'P 1'
#
loop_
_entity.id
_entity.type
_entity.pdbx_description
1 polymer ?
#
loop_
_entity_poly.entity_id
_entity_poly.type
_entity_poly.pdbx_seq_one_letter_code
_entity_poly.pdbx_strand_id
1 'polypeptide(L)'
;MVGERRRWIEIDAFLWDYSDGSNVDHIALHGVTPNDVEEVSENQPHFFDARPGYEGYVMLGPNRRGRYLYVAMFEIGTQVSGR
;
A
#
# COMPACT_ATOMS: atom_id res chain seq x y z
N MET A 1 18.28 -4.40 3.60
CA MET A 1 17.10 -3.75 4.19
C MET A 1 17.59 -2.88 5.32
N VAL A 2 17.61 -1.56 5.14
CA VAL A 2 17.78 -0.62 6.24
C VAL A 2 16.39 -0.09 6.50
N GLY A 3 15.77 -0.55 7.59
CA GLY A 3 14.45 -0.12 8.03
C GLY A 3 14.62 0.70 9.30
N GLU A 4 14.34 2.00 9.22
CA GLU A 4 14.02 2.75 10.42
C GLU A 4 12.58 2.45 10.83
N ARG A 5 12.39 2.31 12.15
CA ARG A 5 11.15 1.89 12.76
C ARG A 5 10.19 3.08 12.89
N ARG A 6 8.98 2.85 12.35
CA ARG A 6 7.67 3.39 12.78
C ARG A 6 7.45 4.89 12.60
N ARG A 7 7.08 5.26 11.37
CA ARG A 7 6.07 6.30 11.17
C ARG A 7 4.71 5.69 11.53
N TRP A 8 3.96 6.33 12.42
CA TRP A 8 2.52 6.03 12.52
C TRP A 8 1.89 6.59 11.25
N ILE A 9 1.53 5.71 10.33
CA ILE A 9 0.81 6.08 9.11
C ILE A 9 -0.67 5.91 9.44
N GLU A 10 -1.38 7.04 9.44
CA GLU A 10 -2.83 7.07 9.46
C GLU A 10 -3.29 7.03 8.00
N ILE A 11 -4.14 6.06 7.67
CA ILE A 11 -4.73 5.94 6.34
C ILE A 11 -6.17 6.43 6.44
N ASP A 12 -6.44 7.60 5.87
CA ASP A 12 -7.79 8.18 5.87
C ASP A 12 -8.71 7.43 4.90
N ALA A 13 -8.23 7.18 3.68
CA ALA A 13 -8.98 6.50 2.63
C ALA A 13 -8.04 5.86 1.61
N PHE A 14 -8.52 4.79 0.97
CA PHE A 14 -7.89 4.21 -0.21
C PHE A 14 -8.49 4.80 -1.48
N LEU A 15 -7.62 5.17 -2.42
CA LEU A 15 -8.02 5.60 -3.75
C LEU A 15 -7.58 4.55 -4.76
N TRP A 16 -8.57 3.97 -5.43
CA TRP A 16 -8.38 2.91 -6.41
C TRP A 16 -8.57 3.47 -7.81
N ASP A 17 -7.61 3.15 -8.69
CA ASP A 17 -7.73 3.37 -10.12
C ASP A 17 -8.43 2.16 -10.74
N TYR A 18 -9.55 2.39 -11.42
CA TYR A 18 -10.37 1.38 -12.10
C TYR A 18 -10.30 1.46 -13.63
N SER A 19 -9.39 2.26 -14.19
CA SER A 19 -9.15 2.31 -15.64
C SER A 19 -8.49 1.01 -16.15
N ASP A 20 -8.52 0.79 -17.46
CA ASP A 20 -7.88 -0.38 -18.08
C ASP A 20 -6.35 -0.34 -17.86
N GLY A 21 -5.77 -1.43 -17.37
CA GLY A 21 -4.35 -1.52 -17.04
C GLY A 21 -3.98 -0.85 -15.71
N SER A 22 -4.96 -0.59 -14.87
CA SER A 22 -4.81 0.06 -13.56
C SER A 22 -4.19 -0.83 -12.48
N ASN A 23 -4.03 -0.25 -11.29
CA ASN A 23 -3.68 -0.97 -10.08
C ASN A 23 -4.69 -2.08 -9.74
N VAL A 24 -5.99 -1.88 -10.00
CA VAL A 24 -7.01 -2.90 -9.74
C VAL A 24 -6.83 -4.11 -10.65
N ASP A 25 -6.55 -3.88 -11.94
CA ASP A 25 -6.23 -4.96 -12.88
C ASP A 25 -4.95 -5.70 -12.48
N HIS A 26 -3.93 -4.96 -12.05
CA HIS A 26 -2.67 -5.55 -11.60
C HIS A 26 -2.84 -6.47 -10.39
N ILE A 27 -3.54 -6.04 -9.34
CA ILE A 27 -3.74 -6.87 -8.15
C ILE A 27 -4.66 -8.08 -8.42
N ALA A 28 -5.60 -7.96 -9.37
CA ALA A 28 -6.45 -9.07 -9.78
C ALA A 28 -5.64 -10.25 -10.34
N LEU A 29 -4.52 -9.98 -11.04
CA LEU A 29 -3.58 -11.02 -11.52
C LEU A 29 -2.96 -11.83 -10.36
N HIS A 30 -2.93 -11.26 -9.15
CA HIS A 30 -2.47 -11.93 -7.95
C HIS A 30 -3.60 -12.59 -7.14
N GLY A 31 -4.83 -12.60 -7.67
CA GLY A 31 -6.02 -13.05 -6.96
C GLY A 31 -6.28 -12.25 -5.69
N VAL A 32 -6.01 -10.94 -5.75
CA VAL A 32 -6.20 -9.98 -4.66
C VAL A 32 -7.24 -8.96 -5.12
N THR A 33 -8.16 -8.61 -4.24
CA THR A 33 -9.15 -7.56 -4.46
C THR A 33 -8.76 -6.28 -3.70
N PRO A 34 -9.32 -5.11 -4.05
CA PRO A 34 -9.19 -3.89 -3.25
C PRO A 34 -9.50 -4.13 -1.76
N ASN A 35 -10.59 -4.84 -1.46
CA ASN A 35 -10.97 -5.17 -0.09
C ASN A 35 -9.90 -6.00 0.64
N ASP A 36 -9.25 -6.95 -0.03
CA ASP A 36 -8.15 -7.72 0.59
C ASP A 36 -7.00 -6.79 1.04
N VAL A 37 -6.71 -5.74 0.27
CA VAL A 37 -5.68 -4.75 0.60
C VAL A 37 -6.12 -3.85 1.75
N GLU A 38 -7.36 -3.36 1.73
CA GLU A 38 -7.91 -2.53 2.80
C GLU A 38 -7.93 -3.30 4.13
N GLU A 39 -8.27 -4.58 4.11
CA GLU A 39 -8.25 -5.46 5.30
C GLU A 39 -6.87 -5.60 5.93
N VAL A 40 -5.79 -5.48 5.15
CA VAL A 40 -4.42 -5.49 5.71
C VAL A 40 -4.21 -4.27 6.60
N SER A 41 -4.77 -3.11 6.25
CA SER A 41 -4.65 -1.88 7.04
C SER A 41 -5.32 -1.99 8.42
N GLU A 42 -6.38 -2.79 8.51
CA GLU A 42 -7.11 -3.03 9.75
C GLU A 42 -6.37 -3.97 10.72
N ASN A 43 -5.47 -4.82 10.20
CA ASN A 43 -4.81 -5.88 10.96
C ASN A 43 -3.42 -5.51 11.50
N GLN A 44 -3.20 -4.24 11.87
CA GLN A 44 -1.93 -3.71 12.40
C GLN A 44 -0.72 -4.06 11.53
N PRO A 45 -0.68 -3.61 10.28
CA PRO A 45 0.37 -3.99 9.36
C PRO A 45 1.71 -3.32 9.73
N HIS A 46 2.78 -3.87 9.15
CA HIS A 46 4.09 -3.24 9.17
C HIS A 46 4.23 -2.30 7.97
N PHE A 47 4.59 -1.05 8.24
CA PHE A 47 4.93 -0.08 7.21
C PHE A 47 6.45 0.04 7.04
N PHE A 48 6.87 0.14 5.78
CA PHE A 48 8.26 0.37 5.38
C PHE A 48 8.29 1.48 4.33
N ASP A 49 9.36 2.26 4.32
CA ASP A 49 9.65 3.08 3.15
C ASP A 49 9.95 2.18 1.94
N ALA A 50 9.52 2.62 0.76
CA ALA A 50 9.91 1.96 -0.46
C ALA A 50 11.43 2.10 -0.70
N ARG A 51 11.94 1.33 -1.68
CA ARG A 51 13.35 1.42 -2.08
C ARG A 51 13.73 2.86 -2.49
N PRO A 52 15.00 3.28 -2.28
CA PRO A 52 15.47 4.59 -2.70
C PRO A 52 15.13 4.89 -4.17
N GLY A 53 14.55 6.06 -4.43
CA GLY A 53 14.11 6.48 -5.77
C GLY A 53 12.67 6.11 -6.13
N TYR A 54 11.89 5.55 -5.19
CA TYR A 54 10.44 5.39 -5.34
C TYR A 54 9.72 6.19 -4.25
N GLU A 55 8.86 7.11 -4.66
CA GLU A 55 8.02 7.89 -3.74
C GLU A 55 6.82 7.05 -3.32
N GLY A 56 6.98 6.28 -2.24
CA GLY A 56 5.90 5.44 -1.73
C GLY A 56 6.28 4.66 -0.48
N TYR A 57 5.28 3.94 0.04
CA TYR A 57 5.39 3.08 1.20
C TYR A 57 4.96 1.67 0.86
N VAL A 58 5.40 0.74 1.68
CA VAL A 58 4.99 -0.65 1.64
C VAL A 58 4.25 -0.96 2.92
N MET A 59 3.08 -1.56 2.79
CA MET A 59 2.31 -2.15 3.88
C MET A 59 2.37 -3.66 3.78
N LEU A 60 2.78 -4.31 4.87
CA LEU A 60 2.92 -5.75 4.96
C LEU A 60 2.10 -6.28 6.12
N GLY A 61 1.14 -7.15 5.84
CA GLY A 61 0.33 -7.77 6.89
C GLY A 61 -0.66 -8.78 6.33
N PRO A 62 -1.40 -9.47 7.22
CA PRO A 62 -2.44 -10.41 6.83
C PRO A 62 -3.74 -9.70 6.48
N ASN A 63 -4.46 -10.18 5.46
CA ASN A 63 -5.89 -9.88 5.31
C ASN A 63 -6.74 -10.71 6.29
N ARG A 64 -8.07 -10.55 6.31
CA ARG A 64 -8.95 -11.29 7.25
C ARG A 64 -8.96 -12.81 7.02
N ARG A 65 -8.54 -13.27 5.83
CA ARG A 65 -8.41 -14.69 5.49
C ARG A 65 -7.05 -15.28 5.89
N GLY A 66 -6.17 -14.48 6.50
CA GLY A 66 -4.83 -14.89 6.94
C GLY A 66 -3.78 -14.92 5.82
N ARG A 67 -4.12 -14.47 4.59
CA ARG A 67 -3.14 -14.33 3.50
C ARG A 67 -2.30 -13.09 3.77
N TYR A 68 -0.98 -13.27 3.86
CA TYR A 68 -0.03 -12.15 3.95
C TYR A 68 0.11 -11.45 2.60
N LEU A 69 -0.06 -10.13 2.58
CA LEU A 69 0.10 -9.29 1.40
C LEU A 69 1.24 -8.31 1.60
N TYR A 70 2.01 -8.11 0.53
CA TYR A 70 2.99 -7.03 0.40
C TYR A 70 2.39 -6.00 -0.55
N VAL A 71 1.98 -4.85 -0.01
CA VAL A 71 1.21 -3.84 -0.73
C VAL A 71 2.08 -2.60 -0.93
N ALA A 72 2.36 -2.24 -2.18
CA ALA A 72 2.98 -0.97 -2.51
C ALA A 72 1.89 0.11 -2.66
N MET A 73 2.11 1.27 -2.04
CA MET A 73 1.18 2.41 -2.08
C MET A 73 1.95 3.72 -2.11
N PHE A 74 1.27 4.79 -2.48
CA PHE A 74 1.78 6.16 -2.37
C PHE A 74 0.70 7.07 -1.81
N GLU A 75 1.11 8.15 -1.17
CA GLU A 75 0.20 9.12 -0.59
C GLU A 75 -0.31 10.08 -1.68
N ILE A 76 -1.62 10.32 -1.70
CA ILE A 76 -2.24 11.31 -2.59
C ILE A 76 -2.41 12.60 -1.81
N GLY A 77 -1.91 13.72 -2.35
CA GLY A 77 -2.13 15.05 -1.77
C GLY A 77 -0.91 15.68 -1.08
N THR A 78 0.21 14.96 -0.94
CA THR A 78 1.48 15.62 -0.67
C THR A 78 1.91 16.34 -1.94
N GLN A 79 1.74 17.67 -1.96
CA GLN A 79 2.32 18.51 -3.00
C GLN A 79 3.83 18.24 -3.03
N VAL A 80 4.28 17.53 -4.07
CA VAL A 80 5.69 17.49 -4.42
C VAL A 80 6.01 18.88 -4.96
N SER A 81 6.55 19.74 -4.10
CA SER A 81 7.23 20.95 -4.56
C SER A 81 8.43 20.49 -5.38
N GLY A 82 8.22 20.34 -6.68
CA GLY A 82 9.30 20.15 -7.63
C GLY A 82 10.31 21.29 -7.49
N ARG A 83 11.57 20.92 -7.35
CA ARG A 83 12.72 21.69 -7.82
C ARG A 83 13.85 20.76 -8.18
#